data_AF-A0A7C6P911-F1
#
_entry.id   AF-A0A7C6P911-F1
#
_cell.length_a   1.000
_cell.length_b   1.000
_cell.length_c   1.000
_cell.angle_alpha   90.00
_cell.angle_beta   90.00
_cell.angle_gamma   90.00
#
_symmetry.space_group_name_H-M   'P 1'
#
loop_
_entity.id
_entity.type
_entity.pdbx_description
1 polymer ?
#
loop_
_entity_poly.entity_id
_entity_poly.type
_entity_poly.pdbx_seq_one_letter_code
_entity_poly.pdbx_strand_id
1 'polypeptide(L)'
;MIKKFKGYRRLGYVVVFLTLVVIGLPALLVRGCSWESKEPIGEEKGELQVKLQVSKGQVVSIPLEQYITGVVAAEMPAAFHQEALKAQAVAARTYTMLRLTRESQDEKHAGAHLCADPGHCQAWIDATEMRKRWGWHFRANHKKIAGAVKDTKGQVLTYSDELIDPVYHASCGGRGTEDAKEVWGHDPLFLSPHSWHDRQDRSVRHYTLALVLWYLSLLR
;
A
#
# COMPACT_ATOMS: atom_id res chain seq x y z
N MET A 1 -51.95 -22.25 49.43
CA MET A 1 -50.59 -21.68 49.22
C MET A 1 -49.80 -22.26 48.03
N ILE A 2 -50.18 -23.42 47.46
CA ILE A 2 -49.35 -24.17 46.47
C ILE A 2 -49.42 -23.62 45.03
N LYS A 3 -50.46 -22.87 44.64
CA LYS A 3 -50.62 -22.35 43.26
C LYS A 3 -49.63 -21.23 42.88
N LYS A 4 -49.17 -20.40 43.83
CA LYS A 4 -48.22 -19.29 43.56
C LYS A 4 -46.85 -19.80 43.09
N PHE A 5 -46.37 -20.93 43.64
CA PHE A 5 -45.06 -21.51 43.31
C PHE A 5 -44.96 -22.02 41.87
N LYS A 6 -46.07 -22.46 41.26
CA LYS A 6 -46.10 -22.96 39.88
C LYS A 6 -45.93 -21.82 38.85
N GLY A 7 -46.39 -20.61 39.20
CA GLY A 7 -46.23 -19.40 38.38
C GLY A 7 -44.77 -18.93 38.31
N TYR A 8 -44.07 -18.89 39.43
CA TYR A 8 -42.65 -18.51 39.48
C TYR A 8 -41.74 -19.50 38.74
N ARG A 9 -42.07 -20.79 38.74
CA ARG A 9 -41.34 -21.79 37.94
C ARG A 9 -41.47 -21.53 36.44
N ARG A 10 -42.67 -21.21 35.95
CA ARG A 10 -42.89 -20.83 34.54
C ARG A 10 -42.16 -19.55 34.18
N LEU A 11 -42.20 -18.55 35.07
CA LEU A 11 -41.48 -17.29 34.88
C LEU A 11 -39.97 -17.50 34.81
N GLY A 12 -39.41 -18.36 35.68
CA GLY A 12 -38.00 -18.73 35.65
C GLY A 12 -37.58 -19.39 34.33
N TYR A 13 -38.38 -20.30 33.78
CA TYR A 13 -38.10 -20.91 32.47
C TYR A 13 -38.10 -19.89 31.33
N VAL A 14 -39.03 -18.93 31.37
CA VAL A 14 -39.09 -17.86 30.35
C VAL A 14 -37.87 -16.95 30.44
N VAL A 15 -37.43 -16.57 31.64
CA VAL A 15 -36.24 -15.73 31.83
C VAL A 15 -34.97 -16.46 31.36
N VAL A 16 -34.79 -17.73 31.72
CA VAL A 16 -33.63 -18.53 31.28
C VAL A 16 -33.63 -18.74 29.76
N PHE A 17 -34.80 -18.96 29.17
CA PHE A 17 -34.92 -19.06 27.71
C PHE A 17 -34.55 -17.75 27.02
N LEU A 18 -35.05 -16.61 27.51
CA LEU A 18 -34.73 -15.30 26.96
C LEU A 18 -33.24 -14.97 27.12
N THR A 19 -32.60 -15.29 28.24
CA THR A 19 -31.15 -15.07 28.40
C THR A 19 -30.32 -15.96 27.48
N LEU A 20 -30.73 -17.22 27.28
CA LEU A 20 -30.08 -18.12 26.31
C LEU A 20 -30.27 -17.65 24.87
N VAL A 21 -31.40 -17.04 24.52
CA VAL A 21 -31.60 -16.46 23.18
C VAL A 21 -30.77 -15.19 23.01
N VAL A 22 -30.79 -14.28 23.99
CA VAL A 22 -30.07 -13.00 23.91
C VAL A 22 -28.55 -13.18 23.91
N ILE A 23 -28.02 -14.19 24.61
CA ILE A 23 -26.57 -14.45 24.65
C ILE A 23 -26.16 -15.51 23.63
N GLY A 24 -26.92 -16.60 23.54
CA GLY A 24 -26.61 -17.74 22.68
C GLY A 24 -26.79 -17.44 21.20
N LEU A 25 -27.81 -16.66 20.81
CA LEU A 25 -28.05 -16.35 19.40
C LEU A 25 -26.96 -15.44 18.81
N PRO A 26 -26.48 -14.36 19.49
CA PRO A 26 -25.30 -13.63 19.04
C PRO A 26 -24.03 -14.48 19.06
N ALA A 27 -23.81 -15.34 20.06
CA ALA A 27 -22.64 -16.21 20.09
C ALA A 27 -22.62 -17.23 18.93
N LEU A 28 -23.80 -17.74 18.53
CA LEU A 28 -23.97 -18.61 17.37
C LEU A 28 -23.76 -17.85 16.06
N LEU A 29 -24.27 -16.62 15.95
CA LEU A 29 -24.06 -15.76 14.78
C LEU A 29 -22.58 -15.36 14.64
N VAL A 30 -21.87 -15.06 15.73
CA VAL A 30 -20.44 -14.74 15.71
C VAL A 30 -19.59 -15.95 15.34
N ARG A 31 -19.96 -17.17 15.80
CA ARG A 31 -19.26 -18.41 15.39
C ARG A 31 -19.59 -18.88 13.98
N GLY A 32 -20.80 -18.62 13.50
CA GLY A 32 -21.25 -18.96 12.14
C GLY A 32 -20.80 -17.95 11.07
N CYS A 33 -20.31 -16.78 11.49
CA CYS A 33 -19.81 -15.76 10.58
C CYS A 33 -18.27 -15.70 10.63
N SER A 34 -17.60 -16.79 10.27
CA SER A 34 -16.26 -16.68 9.68
C SER A 34 -16.43 -16.15 8.25
N TRP A 35 -16.77 -14.88 8.13
CA TRP A 35 -16.55 -14.09 6.91
C TRP A 35 -15.02 -14.05 6.73
N GLU A 36 -14.42 -15.12 6.25
CA GLU A 36 -13.11 -15.05 5.63
C GLU A 36 -13.41 -14.67 4.19
N SER A 37 -13.68 -13.39 3.95
CA SER A 37 -13.72 -12.87 2.58
C SER A 37 -12.29 -12.92 2.05
N LYS A 38 -11.86 -14.09 1.56
CA LYS A 38 -10.93 -14.12 0.45
C LYS A 38 -11.65 -13.38 -0.66
N GLU A 39 -11.40 -12.07 -0.76
CA GLU A 39 -11.72 -11.36 -1.99
C GLU A 39 -11.08 -12.19 -3.10
N PRO A 40 -11.86 -12.67 -4.08
CA PRO A 40 -11.31 -13.50 -5.13
C PRO A 40 -10.21 -12.69 -5.80
N ILE A 41 -8.99 -13.23 -5.74
CA ILE A 41 -7.85 -12.72 -6.50
C ILE A 41 -8.27 -12.94 -7.95
N GLY A 42 -8.79 -11.89 -8.58
CA GLY A 42 -9.04 -11.90 -10.01
C GLY A 42 -7.70 -12.08 -10.69
N GLU A 43 -7.42 -13.29 -11.18
CA GLU A 43 -6.44 -13.45 -12.24
C GLU A 43 -7.00 -12.73 -13.46
N GLU A 44 -6.78 -11.41 -13.54
CA GLU A 44 -6.98 -10.67 -14.76
C GLU A 44 -5.90 -11.12 -15.76
N LYS A 45 -6.26 -12.10 -16.59
CA LYS A 45 -5.42 -12.66 -17.64
C LYS A 45 -4.92 -11.52 -18.53
N GLY A 46 -3.63 -11.19 -18.41
CA GLY A 46 -2.96 -10.17 -19.22
C GLY A 46 -2.24 -9.07 -18.45
N GLU A 47 -2.37 -9.00 -17.11
CA GLU A 47 -1.64 -7.98 -16.34
C GLU A 47 -0.15 -8.30 -16.18
N LEU A 48 0.69 -7.27 -16.24
CA LEU A 48 2.13 -7.37 -16.06
C LEU A 48 2.46 -7.97 -14.69
N GLN A 49 3.30 -9.00 -14.69
CA GLN A 49 3.66 -9.77 -13.50
C GLN A 49 5.03 -9.35 -12.96
N VAL A 50 5.11 -9.12 -11.65
CA VAL A 50 6.33 -8.79 -10.93
C VAL A 50 6.81 -10.02 -10.17
N LYS A 51 8.02 -10.50 -10.47
CA LYS A 51 8.71 -11.52 -9.68
C LYS A 51 9.40 -10.84 -8.49
N LEU A 52 8.85 -11.04 -7.31
CA LEU A 52 9.34 -10.47 -6.05
C LEU A 52 9.98 -11.56 -5.19
N GLN A 53 11.20 -11.34 -4.72
CA GLN A 53 11.79 -12.13 -3.66
C GLN A 53 11.34 -11.61 -2.29
N VAL A 54 10.45 -12.33 -1.62
CA VAL A 54 9.89 -11.97 -0.30
C VAL A 54 10.85 -12.33 0.81
N SER A 55 11.52 -13.47 0.68
CA SER A 55 12.56 -13.95 1.60
C SER A 55 13.61 -14.73 0.81
N LYS A 56 14.75 -15.06 1.43
CA LYS A 56 15.87 -15.73 0.74
C LYS A 56 15.41 -17.02 0.05
N GLY A 57 15.45 -17.04 -1.28
CA GLY A 57 15.02 -18.18 -2.10
C GLY A 57 13.50 -18.31 -2.31
N GLN A 58 12.68 -17.43 -1.74
CA GLN A 58 11.23 -17.42 -1.94
C GLN A 58 10.83 -16.31 -2.92
N VAL A 59 10.60 -16.70 -4.17
CA VAL A 59 10.15 -15.80 -5.24
C VAL A 59 8.67 -16.04 -5.52
N VAL A 60 7.89 -14.97 -5.57
CA VAL A 60 6.47 -14.99 -5.91
C VAL A 60 6.20 -14.10 -7.11
N SER A 61 5.24 -14.50 -7.94
CA SER A 61 4.75 -13.66 -9.05
C SER A 61 3.48 -12.94 -8.60
N ILE A 62 3.47 -11.62 -8.70
CA ILE A 62 2.35 -10.78 -8.26
C ILE A 62 1.97 -9.82 -9.39
N PRO A 63 0.68 -9.61 -9.69
CA PRO A 63 0.25 -8.56 -10.62
C PRO A 63 0.78 -7.18 -10.19
N LEU A 64 1.25 -6.37 -11.15
CA LEU A 64 1.91 -5.08 -10.88
C LEU A 64 1.10 -4.22 -9.90
N GLU A 65 -0.18 -3.99 -10.15
CA GLU A 65 -0.99 -3.10 -9.33
C GLU A 65 -1.21 -3.64 -7.90
N GLN A 66 -1.24 -4.97 -7.74
CA GLN A 66 -1.27 -5.61 -6.43
C GLN A 66 0.08 -5.47 -5.72
N TYR A 67 1.20 -5.59 -6.44
CA TYR A 67 2.53 -5.33 -5.91
C TYR A 67 2.65 -3.88 -5.42
N ILE A 68 2.26 -2.89 -6.23
CA ILE A 68 2.29 -1.47 -5.87
C ILE A 68 1.41 -1.17 -4.64
N THR A 69 0.24 -1.81 -4.52
CA THR A 69 -0.59 -1.70 -3.30
C THR A 69 0.17 -2.14 -2.05
N GLY A 70 0.94 -3.23 -2.14
CA GLY A 70 1.81 -3.72 -1.07
C GLY A 70 2.95 -2.77 -0.73
N VAL A 71 3.57 -2.15 -1.75
CA VAL A 71 4.63 -1.14 -1.54
C VAL A 71 4.09 0.09 -0.83
N VAL A 72 3.00 0.68 -1.32
CA VAL A 72 2.41 1.89 -0.71
C VAL A 72 1.97 1.62 0.73
N ALA A 73 1.43 0.43 1.02
CA ALA A 73 1.04 0.03 2.38
C ALA A 73 2.24 -0.16 3.33
N ALA A 74 3.41 -0.51 2.81
CA ALA A 74 4.64 -0.67 3.59
C ALA A 74 5.30 0.69 3.86
N GLU A 75 5.46 1.50 2.82
CA GLU A 75 6.23 2.76 2.81
C GLU A 75 5.47 3.95 3.40
N MET A 76 4.14 4.01 3.22
CA MET A 76 3.35 5.17 3.64
C MET A 76 2.26 4.81 4.66
N PRO A 77 2.05 5.66 5.68
CA PRO A 77 0.89 5.53 6.56
C PRO A 77 -0.42 5.73 5.77
N ALA A 78 -1.36 4.80 5.89
CA ALA A 78 -2.69 4.90 5.25
C ALA A 78 -3.49 6.16 5.66
N ALA A 79 -3.13 6.78 6.79
CA ALA A 79 -3.72 8.03 7.26
C ALA A 79 -3.38 9.24 6.36
N PHE A 80 -2.30 9.17 5.57
CA PHE A 80 -1.87 10.28 4.72
C PHE A 80 -2.91 10.65 3.67
N HIS A 81 -2.82 11.87 3.16
CA HIS A 81 -3.77 12.37 2.19
C HIS A 81 -3.79 11.53 0.89
N GLN A 82 -4.94 11.46 0.23
CA GLN A 82 -5.14 10.64 -0.96
C GLN A 82 -4.12 10.95 -2.07
N GLU A 83 -3.87 12.22 -2.33
CA GLU A 83 -2.90 12.66 -3.34
C GLU A 83 -1.46 12.28 -2.99
N ALA A 84 -1.09 12.22 -1.71
CA ALA A 84 0.22 11.73 -1.30
C ALA A 84 0.36 10.23 -1.56
N LEU A 85 -0.69 9.44 -1.30
CA LEU A 85 -0.72 8.01 -1.63
C LEU A 85 -0.65 7.77 -3.14
N LYS A 86 -1.31 8.60 -3.95
CA LYS A 86 -1.24 8.57 -5.42
C LYS A 86 0.18 8.87 -5.91
N ALA A 87 0.79 9.92 -5.38
CA ALA A 87 2.15 10.32 -5.71
C ALA A 87 3.16 9.18 -5.45
N GLN A 88 3.05 8.51 -4.29
CA GLN A 88 3.87 7.34 -3.98
C GLN A 88 3.58 6.15 -4.88
N ALA A 89 2.32 5.90 -5.25
CA ALA A 89 1.97 4.82 -6.17
C ALA A 89 2.65 5.01 -7.54
N VAL A 90 2.68 6.25 -8.06
CA VAL A 90 3.38 6.58 -9.31
C VAL A 90 4.90 6.41 -9.17
N ALA A 91 5.49 6.89 -8.08
CA ALA A 91 6.92 6.72 -7.81
C ALA A 91 7.31 5.23 -7.71
N ALA A 92 6.57 4.44 -6.93
CA ALA A 92 6.82 3.01 -6.77
C ALA A 92 6.64 2.25 -8.10
N ARG A 93 5.64 2.60 -8.90
CA ARG A 93 5.43 2.00 -10.23
C ARG A 93 6.59 2.32 -11.17
N THR A 94 7.07 3.56 -11.16
CA THR A 94 8.21 3.98 -11.98
C THR A 94 9.47 3.18 -11.61
N TYR A 95 9.76 3.04 -10.32
CA TYR A 95 10.88 2.23 -9.83
C TYR A 95 10.76 0.77 -10.29
N THR A 96 9.57 0.20 -10.14
CA THR A 96 9.27 -1.18 -10.55
C THR A 96 9.51 -1.36 -12.05
N MET A 97 8.97 -0.46 -12.88
CA MET A 97 9.13 -0.52 -14.33
C MET A 97 10.60 -0.40 -14.74
N LEU A 98 11.36 0.49 -14.11
CA LEU A 98 12.79 0.66 -14.35
C LEU A 98 13.55 -0.66 -14.11
N ARG A 99 13.24 -1.36 -13.01
CA ARG A 99 13.83 -2.66 -12.66
C ARG A 99 13.37 -3.81 -13.55
N LEU A 100 12.17 -3.74 -14.14
CA LEU A 100 11.69 -4.71 -15.12
C LEU A 100 12.37 -4.53 -16.49
N THR A 101 12.67 -3.29 -16.87
CA THR A 101 13.32 -2.98 -18.16
C THR A 101 14.83 -3.22 -18.15
N ARG A 102 15.47 -3.12 -16.98
CA ARG A 102 16.90 -3.41 -16.82
C ARG A 102 17.04 -4.88 -16.44
N GLU A 103 17.72 -5.69 -17.26
CA GLU A 103 18.01 -7.07 -16.88
C GLU A 103 18.75 -7.09 -15.53
N SER A 104 18.13 -7.69 -14.51
CA SER A 104 18.69 -7.72 -13.17
C SER A 104 19.84 -8.74 -13.10
N GLN A 105 21.08 -8.27 -13.18
CA GLN A 105 22.25 -9.05 -12.77
C GLN A 105 22.57 -8.85 -11.27
N ASP A 106 21.53 -8.76 -10.45
CA ASP A 106 21.69 -8.56 -9.01
C ASP A 106 21.77 -9.89 -8.28
N GLU A 107 22.93 -10.17 -7.68
CA GLU A 107 23.18 -11.39 -6.93
C GLU A 107 22.28 -11.50 -5.68
N LYS A 108 21.77 -10.38 -5.13
CA LYS A 108 20.93 -10.39 -3.92
C LYS A 108 19.54 -10.96 -4.17
N HIS A 109 19.07 -10.91 -5.41
CA HIS A 109 17.80 -11.49 -5.80
C HIS A 109 17.86 -12.16 -7.18
N ALA A 110 18.80 -13.08 -7.31
CA ALA A 110 18.99 -13.88 -8.52
C ALA A 110 17.68 -14.58 -8.94
N GLY A 111 17.17 -14.23 -10.13
CA GLY A 111 15.94 -14.80 -10.69
C GLY A 111 14.63 -14.07 -10.31
N ALA A 112 14.70 -12.99 -9.52
CA ALA A 112 13.59 -12.08 -9.26
C ALA A 112 13.91 -10.67 -9.78
N HIS A 113 12.88 -9.91 -10.13
CA HIS A 113 13.03 -8.54 -10.61
C HIS A 113 13.35 -7.57 -9.44
N LEU A 114 12.80 -7.86 -8.26
CA LEU A 114 12.84 -7.03 -7.06
C LEU A 114 12.94 -7.89 -5.79
N CYS A 115 13.37 -7.29 -4.68
CA CYS A 115 13.26 -7.88 -3.34
C CYS A 115 12.43 -7.00 -2.38
N ALA A 116 11.91 -7.60 -1.31
CA ALA A 116 11.15 -6.92 -0.27
C ALA A 116 12.02 -6.24 0.81
N ASP A 117 13.34 -6.15 0.58
CA ASP A 117 14.28 -5.48 1.50
C ASP A 117 14.30 -3.97 1.20
N PRO A 118 13.85 -3.10 2.12
CA PRO A 118 13.84 -1.65 1.93
C PRO A 118 15.26 -1.05 1.85
N GLY A 119 16.29 -1.75 2.36
CA GLY A 119 17.68 -1.30 2.23
C GLY A 119 18.27 -1.55 0.83
N HIS A 120 17.53 -2.25 -0.04
CA HIS A 120 18.00 -2.63 -1.37
C HIS A 120 17.03 -2.25 -2.49
N CYS A 121 15.74 -2.45 -2.29
CA CYS A 121 14.69 -2.18 -3.25
C CYS A 121 13.60 -1.33 -2.59
N GLN A 122 12.42 -1.91 -2.36
CA GLN A 122 11.29 -1.22 -1.79
C GLN A 122 10.72 -2.06 -0.65
N ALA A 123 10.24 -1.41 0.39
CA ALA A 123 9.47 -2.11 1.41
C ALA A 123 8.22 -2.69 0.76
N TRP A 124 7.89 -3.94 1.09
CA TRP A 124 6.67 -4.58 0.62
C TRP A 124 6.06 -5.44 1.72
N ILE A 125 4.74 -5.34 1.88
CA ILE A 125 3.98 -6.18 2.81
C ILE A 125 2.79 -6.83 2.09
N ASP A 126 2.47 -8.06 2.49
CA ASP A 126 1.33 -8.79 1.95
C ASP A 126 0.01 -8.41 2.67
N ALA A 127 -1.11 -8.92 2.18
CA ALA A 127 -2.41 -8.68 2.79
C ALA A 127 -2.50 -9.23 4.24
N THR A 128 -1.72 -10.25 4.58
CA THR A 128 -1.69 -10.86 5.92
C THR A 128 -1.09 -9.87 6.92
N GLU A 129 0.05 -9.29 6.59
CA GLU A 129 0.73 -8.30 7.41
C GLU A 129 -0.06 -6.97 7.45
N MET A 130 -0.71 -6.57 6.34
CA MET A 130 -1.64 -5.43 6.36
C MET A 130 -2.79 -5.64 7.36
N ARG A 131 -3.40 -6.84 7.40
CA ARG A 131 -4.47 -7.16 8.37
C ARG A 131 -3.95 -7.09 9.80
N LYS A 132 -2.76 -7.62 10.05
CA LYS A 132 -2.11 -7.55 11.36
C LYS A 132 -1.81 -6.11 11.78
N ARG A 133 -1.34 -5.27 10.86
CA ARG A 133 -0.98 -3.86 11.11
C ARG A 133 -2.21 -2.98 11.38
N TRP A 134 -3.31 -3.19 10.68
CA TRP A 134 -4.48 -2.29 10.73
C TRP A 134 -5.67 -2.85 11.49
N GLY A 135 -5.72 -4.16 11.77
CA GLY A 135 -6.81 -4.81 12.49
C GLY A 135 -8.18 -4.44 11.91
N TRP A 136 -9.05 -3.88 12.77
CA TRP A 136 -10.39 -3.42 12.39
C TRP A 136 -10.42 -2.39 11.25
N HIS A 137 -9.35 -1.59 11.09
CA HIS A 137 -9.25 -0.59 10.04
C HIS A 137 -8.72 -1.15 8.71
N PHE A 138 -8.41 -2.46 8.63
CA PHE A 138 -7.85 -3.08 7.44
C PHE A 138 -8.63 -2.75 6.18
N ARG A 139 -9.96 -2.98 6.18
CA ARG A 139 -10.79 -2.79 5.00
C ARG A 139 -10.81 -1.34 4.52
N ALA A 140 -10.86 -0.39 5.45
CA ALA A 140 -10.88 1.04 5.13
C ALA A 140 -9.52 1.51 4.57
N ASN A 141 -8.43 1.15 5.24
CA ASN A 141 -7.07 1.52 4.85
C ASN A 141 -6.67 0.88 3.52
N HIS A 142 -6.94 -0.42 3.37
CA HIS A 142 -6.69 -1.16 2.13
C HIS A 142 -7.47 -0.55 0.97
N LYS A 143 -8.77 -0.27 1.14
CA LYS A 143 -9.59 0.35 0.10
C LYS A 143 -9.06 1.73 -0.32
N LYS A 144 -8.60 2.54 0.63
CA LYS A 144 -8.04 3.86 0.35
C LYS A 144 -6.76 3.78 -0.48
N ILE A 145 -5.84 2.91 -0.08
CA ILE A 145 -4.56 2.70 -0.80
C ILE A 145 -4.81 2.08 -2.17
N ALA A 146 -5.58 0.99 -2.25
CA ALA A 146 -5.94 0.34 -3.51
C ALA A 146 -6.66 1.31 -4.47
N GLY A 147 -7.48 2.22 -3.92
CA GLY A 147 -8.09 3.32 -4.67
C GLY A 147 -7.03 4.27 -5.27
N ALA A 148 -6.05 4.71 -4.47
CA ALA A 148 -4.98 5.59 -4.96
C ALA A 148 -4.13 4.93 -6.07
N VAL A 149 -3.84 3.64 -5.91
CA VAL A 149 -3.10 2.85 -6.90
C VAL A 149 -3.91 2.71 -8.19
N LYS A 150 -5.21 2.37 -8.08
CA LYS A 150 -6.12 2.27 -9.22
C LYS A 150 -6.29 3.60 -9.96
N ASP A 151 -6.45 4.71 -9.24
CA ASP A 151 -6.62 6.05 -9.81
C ASP A 151 -5.39 6.51 -10.61
N THR A 152 -4.21 5.91 -10.33
CA THR A 152 -2.94 6.19 -11.00
C THR A 152 -2.46 5.03 -11.87
N LYS A 153 -3.35 4.07 -12.21
CA LYS A 153 -2.99 2.89 -13.00
C LYS A 153 -2.30 3.30 -14.30
N GLY A 154 -1.13 2.71 -14.55
CA GLY A 154 -0.31 2.98 -15.75
C GLY A 154 0.44 4.32 -15.75
N GLN A 155 0.31 5.15 -14.71
CA GLN A 155 1.08 6.40 -14.62
C GLN A 155 2.49 6.11 -14.07
N VAL A 156 3.48 6.68 -14.76
CA VAL A 156 4.92 6.61 -14.43
C VAL A 156 5.55 7.99 -14.61
N LEU A 157 6.71 8.21 -14.00
CA LEU A 157 7.50 9.42 -14.14
C LEU A 157 8.55 9.22 -15.22
N THR A 158 8.57 10.13 -16.19
CA THR A 158 9.55 10.13 -17.28
C THR A 158 10.20 11.50 -17.43
N TYR A 159 11.42 11.51 -17.96
CA TYR A 159 12.15 12.70 -18.37
C TYR A 159 12.82 12.40 -19.71
N SER A 160 12.61 13.27 -20.71
CA SER A 160 13.06 13.02 -22.09
C SER A 160 12.62 11.66 -22.62
N ASP A 161 11.38 11.26 -22.33
CA ASP A 161 10.76 9.97 -22.67
C ASP A 161 11.41 8.72 -22.04
N GLU A 162 12.38 8.89 -21.14
CA GLU A 162 13.00 7.81 -20.36
C GLU A 162 12.45 7.77 -18.93
N LEU A 163 12.33 6.57 -18.36
CA LEU A 163 11.96 6.41 -16.94
C LEU A 163 13.03 7.03 -16.04
N ILE A 164 12.61 7.87 -15.10
CA ILE A 164 13.52 8.42 -14.09
C ILE A 164 13.82 7.39 -13.00
N ASP A 165 14.84 7.65 -12.18
CA ASP A 165 15.05 6.93 -10.92
C ASP A 165 14.31 7.67 -9.78
N PRO A 166 13.14 7.18 -9.32
CA PRO A 166 12.24 7.95 -8.48
C PRO A 166 12.58 7.76 -6.99
N VAL A 167 13.79 8.12 -6.58
CA VAL A 167 14.23 7.95 -5.18
C VAL A 167 13.36 8.79 -4.24
N TYR A 168 12.92 8.19 -3.14
CA TYR A 168 12.12 8.83 -2.10
C TYR A 168 12.67 8.51 -0.71
N HIS A 169 12.35 9.35 0.29
CA HIS A 169 12.79 9.18 1.67
C HIS A 169 11.75 9.72 2.66
N ALA A 170 11.81 9.27 3.91
CA ALA A 170 10.79 9.54 4.92
C ALA A 170 10.71 11.01 5.39
N SER A 171 11.86 11.68 5.54
CA SER A 171 11.92 13.08 5.98
C SER A 171 13.25 13.72 5.61
N CYS A 172 13.19 14.96 5.11
CA CYS A 172 14.36 15.74 4.69
C CYS A 172 15.00 16.57 5.81
N GLY A 173 14.57 16.37 7.07
CA GLY A 173 15.09 17.13 8.21
C GLY A 173 14.82 18.64 8.17
N GLY A 174 13.94 19.11 7.27
CA GLY A 174 13.61 20.51 7.08
C GLY A 174 14.60 21.33 6.24
N ARG A 175 15.61 20.68 5.63
CA ARG A 175 16.64 21.34 4.83
C ARG A 175 16.39 21.29 3.31
N GLY A 176 15.26 20.71 2.90
CA GLY A 176 15.01 20.39 1.51
C GLY A 176 15.64 19.05 1.10
N THR A 177 15.49 18.68 -0.15
CA THR A 177 16.05 17.43 -0.70
C THR A 177 17.53 17.59 -1.04
N GLU A 178 18.30 16.52 -0.88
CA GLU A 178 19.73 16.50 -1.22
C GLU A 178 19.95 16.33 -2.73
N ASP A 179 21.11 16.82 -3.21
CA ASP A 179 21.58 16.54 -4.56
C ASP A 179 22.06 15.09 -4.65
N ALA A 180 21.65 14.39 -5.70
CA ALA A 180 21.99 12.98 -5.83
C ALA A 180 23.47 12.71 -6.12
N LYS A 181 24.18 13.64 -6.75
CA LYS A 181 25.61 13.52 -6.97
C LYS A 181 26.35 13.50 -5.64
N GLU A 182 25.89 14.28 -4.66
CA GLU A 182 26.46 14.33 -3.32
C GLU A 182 26.17 13.04 -2.52
N VAL A 183 25.05 12.37 -2.77
CA VAL A 183 24.67 11.15 -2.04
C VAL A 183 25.20 9.87 -2.69
N TRP A 184 25.15 9.76 -4.02
CA TRP A 184 25.45 8.53 -4.75
C TRP A 184 26.62 8.64 -5.74
N GLY A 185 27.26 9.82 -5.86
CA GLY A 185 28.47 10.02 -6.68
C GLY A 185 28.24 10.02 -8.19
N HIS A 186 26.99 9.94 -8.64
CA HIS A 186 26.58 10.04 -10.04
C HIS A 186 25.27 10.81 -10.12
N ASP A 187 25.00 11.43 -11.26
CA ASP A 187 23.67 11.97 -11.55
C ASP A 187 22.74 10.80 -11.87
N PRO A 188 21.78 10.42 -11.00
CA PRO A 188 20.59 9.74 -11.49
C PRO A 188 19.91 10.69 -12.49
N LEU A 189 19.07 10.15 -13.36
CA LEU A 189 18.21 10.96 -14.23
C LEU A 189 17.35 11.90 -13.35
N PHE A 190 17.93 13.08 -13.13
CA PHE A 190 17.51 14.26 -12.37
C PHE A 190 17.17 14.10 -10.88
N LEU A 191 18.13 14.49 -10.02
CA LEU A 191 17.89 14.98 -8.67
C LEU A 191 18.73 16.25 -8.45
N SER A 192 18.41 17.34 -9.16
CA SER A 192 19.02 18.64 -8.87
C SER A 192 18.25 19.38 -7.77
N PRO A 193 18.95 20.03 -6.82
CA PRO A 193 18.34 20.83 -5.76
C PRO A 193 17.63 22.04 -6.38
N HIS A 194 16.32 22.13 -6.22
CA HIS A 194 15.57 23.31 -6.68
C HIS A 194 15.84 24.50 -5.75
N SER A 195 16.57 25.49 -6.28
CA SER A 195 16.47 26.89 -5.84
C SER A 195 15.46 27.59 -6.76
N TRP A 196 14.52 28.30 -6.15
CA TRP A 196 13.41 28.96 -6.85
C TRP A 196 13.88 30.13 -7.70
N HIS A 197 13.67 30.10 -9.03
CA HIS A 197 13.50 31.31 -9.85
C HIS A 197 12.72 31.02 -11.15
N ASP A 198 11.48 31.53 -11.16
CA ASP A 198 10.65 32.07 -12.26
C ASP A 198 10.94 31.67 -13.74
N ARG A 199 10.04 30.87 -14.36
CA ARG A 199 9.52 31.10 -15.73
C ARG A 199 8.31 30.21 -16.04
N GLN A 200 7.21 30.84 -16.47
CA GLN A 200 6.03 30.19 -17.05
C GLN A 200 6.30 29.71 -18.48
N ASP A 201 5.90 28.49 -18.83
CA ASP A 201 5.41 28.17 -20.17
C ASP A 201 4.34 27.05 -20.12
N ARG A 202 3.28 27.25 -20.91
CA ARG A 202 2.07 26.41 -21.03
C ARG A 202 2.14 25.65 -22.34
N SER A 203 2.04 24.31 -22.32
CA SER A 203 1.30 23.53 -23.36
C SER A 203 1.50 22.00 -23.33
N VAL A 204 2.06 21.40 -22.28
CA VAL A 204 2.06 19.94 -22.15
C VAL A 204 1.72 19.59 -20.71
N ARG A 205 0.84 18.60 -20.48
CA ARG A 205 0.60 18.08 -19.12
C ARG A 205 1.77 17.19 -18.70
N HIS A 206 2.95 17.80 -18.62
CA HIS A 206 4.09 17.30 -17.89
C HIS A 206 3.76 17.43 -16.40
N TYR A 207 3.65 16.31 -15.69
CA TYR A 207 3.72 16.36 -14.24
C TYR A 207 5.20 16.46 -13.87
N THR A 208 5.76 17.67 -14.01
CA THR A 208 7.08 18.02 -13.49
C THR A 208 7.10 17.71 -11.99
N LEU A 209 8.25 17.21 -11.53
CA LEU A 209 8.62 16.60 -10.25
C LEU A 209 8.30 17.37 -8.93
N ALA A 210 7.29 18.23 -8.91
CA ALA A 210 6.90 19.01 -7.74
C ALA A 210 5.80 18.34 -6.89
N LEU A 211 5.00 17.40 -7.41
CA LEU A 211 3.77 16.96 -6.73
C LEU A 211 3.99 15.98 -5.56
N VAL A 212 5.01 15.12 -5.62
CA VAL A 212 5.32 14.20 -4.50
C VAL A 212 5.92 14.99 -3.31
N LEU A 213 6.70 16.03 -3.61
CA LEU A 213 7.36 16.87 -2.60
C LEU A 213 6.42 17.97 -2.05
N TRP A 214 5.53 18.54 -2.87
CA TRP A 214 4.57 19.57 -2.44
C TRP A 214 3.53 19.04 -1.45
N TYR A 215 3.05 17.80 -1.62
CA TYR A 215 2.03 17.24 -0.73
C TYR A 215 2.55 16.91 0.68
N LEU A 216 3.83 16.56 0.82
CA LEU A 216 4.47 16.33 2.11
C LEU A 216 4.82 17.63 2.84
N SER A 217 5.06 18.73 2.09
CA SER A 217 5.30 20.06 2.66
C SER A 217 4.03 20.77 3.17
N LEU A 218 2.84 20.41 2.64
CA LEU A 218 1.55 21.01 3.00
C LEU A 218 0.85 20.36 4.21
N LEU A 219 1.42 19.30 4.79
CA LEU A 219 0.90 18.64 5.99
C LEU A 219 1.41 19.28 7.30
N ARG A 220 1.87 20.53 7.23
CA ARG A 220 1.97 21.45 8.38
C ARG A 220 1.50 22.84 7.99
#